data_AF-A0A1U8N838-F1
#
_entry.id   AF-A0A1U8N838-F1
#
_cell.length_a   1.000
_cell.length_b   1.000
_cell.length_c   1.000
_cell.angle_alpha   90.00
_cell.angle_beta   90.00
_cell.angle_gamma   90.00
#
_symmetry.space_group_name_H-M   'P 1'
#
loop_
_entity.id
_entity.type
_entity.pdbx_description
1 polymer ?
#
loop_
_entity_poly.entity_id
_entity_poly.type
_entity_poly.pdbx_seq_one_letter_code
_entity_poly.pdbx_strand_id
1 'polypeptide(L)'
;YNAAHMAVPGDGPALDDVIDFTRHQLEAIAAKGELRSPLAEQVARALDHPLPRFTKLLETMYYVGEYAQEETHDNTLLELARLNSHLMRSLHLRELKALSLWWRDLYDTVNLPYTRDRMVEVYFWSCGMIPEEEQSRARLMFAKTFGLVTFLDDTYDVHATLEECHSFTEAMQRWDDSAVSILPEYLGMLYIKMLSNFKDFENMLKPHEKYRMSYAKKTFS
;
A
#
# COMPACT_ATOMS: atom_id res chain seq x y z
N TYR A 1 23.04 10.75 -9.88
CA TYR A 1 21.71 10.25 -10.26
C TYR A 1 20.75 10.18 -9.06
N ASN A 2 20.74 9.13 -8.23
CA ASN A 2 19.71 8.94 -7.18
C ASN A 2 19.57 10.13 -6.21
N ALA A 3 20.67 10.73 -5.74
CA ALA A 3 20.61 11.87 -4.83
C ALA A 3 19.91 13.11 -5.44
N ALA A 4 20.04 13.33 -6.75
CA ALA A 4 19.41 14.46 -7.42
C ALA A 4 17.87 14.30 -7.49
N HIS A 5 17.35 13.08 -7.40
CA HIS A 5 15.91 12.81 -7.28
C HIS A 5 15.31 13.13 -5.90
N MET A 6 16.13 13.58 -4.94
CA MET A 6 15.68 14.11 -3.64
C MET A 6 15.46 15.63 -3.63
N ALA A 7 15.56 16.28 -4.80
CA ALA A 7 15.40 17.73 -4.93
C ALA A 7 14.09 18.24 -4.31
N VAL A 8 14.15 19.40 -3.65
CA VAL A 8 12.99 20.10 -3.08
C VAL A 8 12.72 21.42 -3.81
N PRO A 9 11.49 21.97 -3.71
CA PRO A 9 11.20 23.29 -4.25
C PRO A 9 12.18 24.34 -3.68
N GLY A 10 12.98 24.94 -4.56
CA GLY A 10 14.03 25.91 -4.19
C GLY A 10 15.45 25.48 -4.55
N ASP A 11 15.70 24.21 -4.85
CA ASP A 11 17.02 23.71 -5.26
C ASP A 11 17.44 24.17 -6.68
N GLY A 12 16.53 24.85 -7.40
CA GLY A 12 16.76 25.37 -8.75
C GLY A 12 16.90 24.26 -9.81
N PRO A 13 17.08 24.63 -11.10
CA PRO A 13 17.16 23.67 -12.21
C PRO A 13 18.45 22.83 -12.20
N ALA A 14 19.42 23.16 -11.34
CA ALA A 14 20.73 22.50 -11.32
C ALA A 14 20.65 21.00 -11.04
N LEU A 15 19.67 20.54 -10.26
CA LEU A 15 19.49 19.11 -9.99
C LEU A 15 18.82 18.37 -11.16
N ASP A 16 17.97 19.04 -11.93
CA ASP A 16 17.39 18.47 -13.15
C ASP A 16 18.49 18.24 -14.20
N ASP A 17 19.37 19.24 -14.40
CA ASP A 17 20.54 19.11 -15.28
C ASP A 17 21.47 17.95 -14.84
N VAL A 18 21.63 17.74 -13.52
CA VAL A 18 22.40 16.62 -12.97
C VAL A 18 21.70 15.28 -13.22
N ILE A 19 20.37 15.20 -13.09
CA ILE A 19 19.60 13.99 -13.41
C ILE A 19 19.84 13.63 -14.88
N ASP A 20 19.63 14.59 -15.79
CA ASP A 20 19.76 14.38 -17.22
C ASP A 20 21.19 14.00 -17.60
N PHE A 21 22.19 14.75 -17.12
CA PHE A 21 23.58 14.45 -17.38
C PHE A 21 23.96 13.04 -16.89
N THR A 22 23.61 12.70 -15.64
CA THR A 22 23.98 11.39 -15.09
C THR A 22 23.21 10.24 -15.71
N ARG A 23 21.95 10.44 -16.13
CA ARG A 23 21.16 9.46 -16.90
C ARG A 23 21.88 9.10 -18.20
N HIS A 24 22.23 10.10 -19.02
CA HIS A 24 22.90 9.88 -20.31
C HIS A 24 24.23 9.12 -20.14
N GLN A 25 25.02 9.43 -19.11
CA GLN A 25 26.27 8.72 -18.83
C GLN A 25 26.02 7.26 -18.44
N LEU A 26 25.07 7.00 -17.53
CA LEU A 26 24.73 5.64 -17.10
C LEU A 26 24.21 4.78 -18.26
N GLU A 27 23.35 5.34 -19.11
CA GLU A 27 22.85 4.68 -20.33
C GLU A 27 23.98 4.36 -21.31
N ALA A 28 24.92 5.29 -21.51
CA ALA A 28 26.07 5.08 -22.38
C ALA A 28 27.00 3.97 -21.85
N ILE A 29 27.26 3.93 -20.54
CA ILE A 29 28.08 2.88 -19.91
C ILE A 29 27.37 1.52 -20.01
N ALA A 30 26.05 1.48 -19.76
CA ALA A 30 25.25 0.26 -19.89
C ALA A 30 25.26 -0.28 -21.33
N ALA A 31 25.09 0.60 -22.33
CA ALA A 31 25.09 0.23 -23.74
C ALA A 31 26.43 -0.35 -24.23
N LYS A 32 27.54 0.02 -23.59
CA LYS A 32 28.88 -0.52 -23.89
C LYS A 32 29.16 -1.87 -23.22
N GLY A 33 28.26 -2.35 -22.34
CA GLY A 33 28.48 -3.59 -21.58
C GLY A 33 29.62 -3.48 -20.56
N GLU A 34 29.93 -2.26 -20.10
CA GLU A 34 31.03 -2.01 -19.16
C GLU A 34 30.66 -2.37 -17.70
N LEU A 35 29.36 -2.54 -17.40
CA LEU A 35 28.87 -2.91 -16.07
C LEU A 35 28.79 -4.44 -15.91
N ARG A 36 29.26 -4.95 -14.77
CA ARG A 36 29.10 -6.35 -14.37
C ARG A 36 27.93 -6.51 -13.40
N SER A 37 27.35 -7.71 -13.33
CA SER A 37 26.40 -8.06 -12.26
C SER A 37 27.09 -7.97 -10.89
N PRO A 38 26.42 -7.44 -9.85
CA PRO A 38 25.02 -6.97 -9.81
C PRO A 38 24.83 -5.49 -10.18
N LEU A 39 25.91 -4.76 -10.48
CA LEU A 39 25.86 -3.31 -10.71
C LEU A 39 25.06 -2.94 -11.97
N ALA A 40 25.10 -3.79 -13.00
CA ALA A 40 24.30 -3.60 -14.20
C ALA A 40 22.80 -3.56 -13.89
N GLU A 41 22.33 -4.50 -13.06
CA GLU A 41 20.94 -4.61 -12.62
C GLU A 41 20.52 -3.43 -11.74
N GLN A 42 21.41 -2.98 -10.84
CA GLN A 42 21.19 -1.80 -10.00
C GLN A 42 21.04 -0.53 -10.83
N VAL A 43 21.93 -0.33 -11.82
CA VAL A 43 21.87 0.84 -12.71
C VAL A 43 20.60 0.80 -13.56
N ALA A 44 20.25 -0.36 -14.13
CA ALA A 44 19.03 -0.52 -14.92
C ALA A 44 17.78 -0.19 -14.09
N ARG A 45 17.68 -0.70 -12.85
CA ARG A 45 16.55 -0.39 -11.96
C ARG A 45 16.50 1.09 -11.58
N ALA A 46 17.62 1.71 -11.25
CA ALA A 46 17.65 3.13 -10.88
C ALA A 46 17.22 4.04 -12.05
N LEU A 47 17.58 3.68 -13.28
CA LEU A 47 17.19 4.44 -14.48
C LEU A 47 15.70 4.33 -14.81
N ASP A 48 15.09 3.17 -14.52
CA ASP A 48 13.66 2.92 -14.63
C ASP A 48 12.88 3.62 -13.50
N HIS A 49 13.23 3.32 -12.24
CA HIS A 49 12.67 3.93 -11.05
C HIS A 49 13.79 4.42 -10.12
N PRO A 50 13.98 5.75 -9.96
CA PRO A 50 14.98 6.28 -9.06
C PRO A 50 14.78 5.77 -7.64
N LEU A 51 15.89 5.46 -6.94
CA LEU A 51 15.86 4.89 -5.59
C LEU A 51 14.96 5.68 -4.60
N PRO A 52 14.97 7.02 -4.57
CA PRO A 52 14.05 7.80 -3.73
C PRO A 52 12.56 7.55 -3.94
N ARG A 53 12.18 7.15 -5.16
CA ARG A 53 10.79 6.96 -5.59
C ARG A 53 10.39 5.49 -5.60
N PHE A 54 11.34 4.59 -5.34
CA PHE A 54 11.11 3.16 -5.36
C PHE A 54 10.78 2.63 -3.96
N THR A 55 9.87 1.66 -3.89
CA THR A 55 9.46 1.11 -2.59
C THR A 55 10.62 0.37 -1.92
N LYS A 56 10.98 0.79 -0.71
CA LYS A 56 12.06 0.18 0.10
C LYS A 56 11.92 -1.33 0.24
N LEU A 57 10.69 -1.86 0.29
CA LEU A 57 10.41 -3.29 0.34
C LEU A 57 11.00 -4.02 -0.88
N LEU A 58 10.66 -3.57 -2.09
CA LEU A 58 11.14 -4.20 -3.33
C LEU A 58 12.66 -4.00 -3.47
N GLU A 59 13.15 -2.80 -3.16
CA GLU A 59 14.59 -2.55 -3.21
C GLU A 59 15.35 -3.49 -2.29
N THR A 60 14.90 -3.66 -1.05
CA THR A 60 15.53 -4.57 -0.08
C THR A 60 15.53 -6.01 -0.60
N MET A 61 14.43 -6.45 -1.26
CA MET A 61 14.35 -7.80 -1.83
C MET A 61 15.40 -8.05 -2.92
N TYR A 62 15.66 -7.07 -3.78
CA TYR A 62 16.72 -7.18 -4.79
C TYR A 62 18.10 -7.07 -4.14
N TYR A 63 18.30 -6.04 -3.32
CA TYR A 63 19.60 -5.65 -2.80
C TYR A 63 20.22 -6.74 -1.91
N VAL A 64 19.44 -7.49 -1.13
CA VAL A 64 19.99 -8.60 -0.31
C VAL A 64 20.66 -9.68 -1.17
N GLY A 65 20.09 -9.98 -2.35
CA GLY A 65 20.67 -10.96 -3.28
C GLY A 65 21.89 -10.42 -4.03
N GLU A 66 21.91 -9.12 -4.30
CA GLU A 66 22.99 -8.43 -4.99
C GLU A 66 24.19 -8.19 -4.08
N TYR A 67 23.96 -7.72 -2.86
CA TYR A 67 24.99 -7.51 -1.85
C TYR A 67 25.77 -8.80 -1.57
N ALA A 68 25.12 -9.96 -1.67
CA ALA A 68 25.77 -11.26 -1.56
C ALA A 68 26.79 -11.57 -2.67
N GLN A 69 26.74 -10.85 -3.79
CA GLN A 69 27.64 -11.02 -4.94
C GLN A 69 28.81 -10.02 -4.91
N GLU A 70 28.76 -9.01 -4.04
CA GLU A 70 29.83 -8.02 -3.93
C GLU A 70 31.07 -8.64 -3.29
N GLU A 71 32.25 -8.39 -3.86
CA GLU A 71 33.51 -8.98 -3.36
C GLU A 71 33.83 -8.54 -1.91
N THR A 72 33.39 -7.34 -1.53
CA THR A 72 33.71 -6.69 -0.25
C THR A 72 32.57 -6.75 0.76
N HIS A 73 31.55 -7.59 0.55
CA HIS A 73 30.40 -7.64 1.45
C HIS A 73 30.78 -8.13 2.85
N ASP A 74 30.12 -7.54 3.85
CA ASP A 74 30.17 -8.01 5.23
C ASP A 74 29.21 -9.20 5.41
N ASN A 75 29.77 -10.36 5.77
CA ASN A 75 29.01 -11.60 6.00
C ASN A 75 27.99 -11.49 7.14
N THR A 76 28.33 -10.76 8.20
CA THR A 76 27.45 -10.56 9.37
C THR A 76 26.26 -9.70 8.97
N LEU A 77 26.50 -8.63 8.20
CA LEU A 77 25.43 -7.77 7.69
C LEU A 77 24.52 -8.51 6.72
N LEU A 78 25.09 -9.34 5.83
CA LEU A 78 24.32 -10.14 4.89
C LEU A 78 23.45 -11.18 5.61
N GLU A 79 23.99 -11.86 6.62
CA GLU A 79 23.23 -12.81 7.45
C GLU A 79 22.08 -12.11 8.18
N LEU A 80 22.35 -10.96 8.81
CA LEU A 80 21.34 -10.15 9.46
C LEU A 80 20.22 -9.74 8.48
N ALA A 81 20.58 -9.27 7.29
CA ALA A 81 19.60 -8.85 6.28
C ALA A 81 18.73 -10.01 5.78
N ARG A 82 19.30 -11.22 5.63
CA ARG A 82 18.57 -12.44 5.28
C ARG A 82 17.59 -12.87 6.38
N LEU A 83 18.05 -12.87 7.63
CA LEU A 83 17.19 -13.19 8.78
C LEU A 83 16.03 -12.22 8.91
N ASN A 84 16.30 -10.91 8.79
CA ASN A 84 15.27 -9.88 8.80
C ASN A 84 14.26 -10.07 7.65
N SER A 85 14.73 -10.37 6.44
CA SER A 85 13.86 -10.62 5.29
C SER A 85 12.95 -11.84 5.50
N HIS A 86 13.47 -12.91 6.12
CA HIS A 86 12.66 -14.08 6.47
C HIS A 86 11.60 -13.77 7.54
N LEU A 87 11.96 -12.99 8.55
CA LEU A 87 11.04 -12.56 9.60
C LEU A 87 9.90 -11.71 9.03
N MET A 88 10.23 -10.67 8.25
CA MET A 88 9.26 -9.81 7.58
C MET A 88 8.34 -10.60 6.64
N ARG A 89 8.90 -11.51 5.84
CA ARG A 89 8.09 -12.37 4.96
C ARG A 89 7.13 -13.26 5.75
N SER A 90 7.59 -13.86 6.85
CA SER A 90 6.75 -14.69 7.71
C SER A 90 5.59 -13.89 8.31
N LEU A 91 5.87 -12.67 8.79
CA LEU A 91 4.86 -11.74 9.28
C LEU A 91 3.85 -11.39 8.17
N HIS A 92 4.34 -11.00 7.00
CA HIS A 92 3.47 -10.61 5.89
C HIS A 92 2.58 -11.76 5.39
N LEU A 93 3.08 -13.00 5.36
CA LEU A 93 2.26 -14.15 4.98
C LEU A 93 1.16 -14.45 6.01
N ARG A 94 1.42 -14.23 7.30
CA ARG A 94 0.39 -14.35 8.35
C ARG A 94 -0.67 -13.26 8.22
N GLU A 95 -0.25 -12.02 7.99
CA GLU A 95 -1.14 -10.88 7.75
C GLU A 95 -2.00 -11.10 6.51
N LEU A 96 -1.39 -11.49 5.39
CA LEU A 96 -2.09 -11.77 4.13
C LEU A 96 -3.10 -12.91 4.32
N LYS A 97 -2.72 -14.00 5.00
CA LYS A 97 -3.67 -15.10 5.31
C LYS A 97 -4.88 -14.59 6.09
N ALA A 98 -4.67 -13.78 7.13
CA ALA A 98 -5.76 -13.23 7.91
C ALA A 98 -6.66 -12.28 7.08
N LEU A 99 -6.05 -11.45 6.23
CA LEU A 99 -6.77 -10.55 5.32
C LEU A 99 -7.55 -11.31 4.26
N SER A 100 -6.99 -12.34 3.64
CA SER A 100 -7.68 -13.13 2.62
C SER A 100 -8.90 -13.86 3.20
N LEU A 101 -8.81 -14.36 4.44
CA LEU A 101 -9.95 -14.96 5.12
C LEU A 101 -11.05 -13.94 5.41
N TRP A 102 -10.66 -12.77 5.94
CA TRP A 102 -11.59 -11.67 6.21
C TRP A 102 -12.25 -11.14 4.93
N TRP A 103 -11.47 -10.96 3.87
CA TRP A 103 -11.95 -10.43 2.62
C TRP A 103 -12.93 -11.37 1.95
N ARG A 104 -12.62 -12.67 1.91
CA ARG A 104 -13.54 -13.65 1.35
C ARG A 104 -14.89 -13.62 2.06
N ASP A 105 -14.90 -13.60 3.41
CA ASP A 105 -16.15 -13.47 4.18
C ASP A 105 -16.90 -12.18 3.84
N LEU A 106 -16.19 -11.05 3.78
CA LEU A 106 -16.77 -9.76 3.45
C LEU A 106 -17.36 -9.76 2.03
N TYR A 107 -16.58 -10.21 1.05
CA TYR A 107 -16.92 -10.21 -0.36
C TYR A 107 -18.10 -11.13 -0.66
N ASP A 108 -18.10 -12.35 -0.10
CA ASP A 108 -19.20 -13.29 -0.22
C ASP A 108 -20.47 -12.78 0.48
N THR A 109 -20.33 -12.06 1.60
CA THR A 109 -21.50 -11.52 2.31
C THR A 109 -22.09 -10.30 1.60
N VAL A 110 -21.25 -9.38 1.14
CA VAL A 110 -21.67 -8.14 0.45
C VAL A 110 -22.21 -8.46 -0.95
N ASN A 111 -21.60 -9.43 -1.65
CA ASN A 111 -22.09 -10.03 -2.89
C ASN A 111 -22.45 -9.01 -3.98
N LEU A 112 -21.54 -8.07 -4.26
CA LEU A 112 -21.66 -7.10 -5.34
C LEU A 112 -20.89 -7.61 -6.57
N PRO A 113 -21.56 -8.12 -7.62
CA PRO A 113 -20.88 -8.82 -8.72
C PRO A 113 -20.04 -7.90 -9.62
N TYR A 114 -20.25 -6.59 -9.53
CA TYR A 114 -19.55 -5.59 -10.33
C TYR A 114 -18.22 -5.12 -9.69
N THR A 115 -17.95 -5.48 -8.43
CA THR A 115 -16.75 -4.99 -7.74
C THR A 115 -15.52 -5.83 -8.04
N ARG A 116 -14.35 -5.21 -7.95
CA ARG A 116 -13.06 -5.84 -8.21
C ARG A 116 -12.52 -6.51 -6.94
N ASP A 117 -11.95 -7.71 -7.10
CA ASP A 117 -11.13 -8.34 -6.05
C ASP A 117 -9.68 -7.84 -6.16
N ARG A 118 -9.24 -7.04 -5.17
CA ARG A 118 -7.92 -6.37 -5.18
C ARG A 118 -7.15 -6.49 -3.86
N MET A 119 -7.49 -7.48 -3.02
CA MET A 119 -6.91 -7.50 -1.67
C MET A 119 -5.43 -7.78 -1.60
N VAL A 120 -4.87 -8.51 -2.57
CA VAL A 120 -3.43 -8.74 -2.62
C VAL A 120 -2.70 -7.45 -2.96
N GLU A 121 -3.22 -6.68 -3.92
CA GLU A 121 -2.66 -5.39 -4.35
C GLU A 121 -2.79 -4.34 -3.24
N VAL A 122 -3.95 -4.25 -2.59
CA VAL A 122 -4.18 -3.35 -1.46
C VAL A 122 -3.23 -3.69 -0.31
N TYR A 123 -3.05 -4.97 0.00
CA TYR A 123 -2.13 -5.38 1.05
C TYR A 123 -0.66 -5.11 0.69
N PHE A 124 -0.26 -5.37 -0.55
CA PHE A 124 1.07 -5.03 -1.05
C PHE A 124 1.36 -3.53 -0.90
N TRP A 125 0.37 -2.69 -1.19
CA TRP A 125 0.47 -1.24 -0.99
C TRP A 125 0.62 -0.87 0.50
N SER A 126 -0.13 -1.52 1.40
CA SER A 126 0.04 -1.35 2.86
C SER A 126 1.47 -1.65 3.32
N CYS A 127 2.10 -2.71 2.79
CA CYS A 127 3.50 -3.04 3.13
C CYS A 127 4.48 -1.96 2.65
N GLY A 128 4.21 -1.31 1.52
CA GLY A 128 5.04 -0.21 1.02
C GLY A 128 4.89 1.08 1.83
N MET A 129 3.67 1.38 2.29
CA MET A 129 3.35 2.60 3.06
C MET A 129 3.76 2.50 4.54
N ILE A 130 3.72 1.30 5.10
CA ILE A 130 3.97 1.04 6.54
C ILE A 130 4.98 -0.11 6.66
N PRO A 131 6.27 0.15 6.34
CA PRO A 131 7.29 -0.89 6.25
C PRO A 131 7.77 -1.43 7.61
N GLU A 132 7.49 -0.75 8.71
CA GLU A 132 8.00 -1.09 10.05
C GLU A 132 7.37 -2.40 10.57
N GLU A 133 8.18 -3.34 11.02
CA GLU A 133 7.72 -4.68 11.48
C GLU A 133 6.60 -4.58 12.52
N GLU A 134 6.78 -3.70 13.50
CA GLU A 134 5.91 -3.55 14.67
C GLU A 134 4.52 -2.99 14.34
N GLN A 135 4.33 -2.49 13.12
CA GLN A 135 3.11 -1.83 12.67
C GLN A 135 2.11 -2.77 11.98
N SER A 136 2.16 -4.07 12.30
CA SER A 136 1.24 -5.10 11.79
C SER A 136 -0.23 -4.71 11.90
N ARG A 137 -0.64 -4.21 13.08
CA ARG A 137 -2.02 -3.74 13.32
C ARG A 137 -2.40 -2.62 12.35
N ALA A 138 -1.50 -1.66 12.12
CA ALA A 138 -1.75 -0.54 11.22
C ALA A 138 -1.86 -0.99 9.77
N ARG A 139 -0.99 -1.89 9.29
CA ARG A 139 -1.09 -2.48 7.94
C ARG A 139 -2.41 -3.21 7.71
N LEU A 140 -2.84 -4.02 8.68
CA LEU A 140 -4.11 -4.75 8.59
C LEU A 140 -5.30 -3.80 8.56
N MET A 141 -5.33 -2.79 9.44
CA MET A 141 -6.40 -1.78 9.44
C MET A 141 -6.42 -0.99 8.13
N PHE A 142 -5.27 -0.54 7.65
CA PHE A 142 -5.14 0.18 6.38
C PHE A 142 -5.65 -0.66 5.22
N ALA A 143 -5.20 -1.92 5.10
CA ALA A 143 -5.63 -2.81 4.03
C ALA A 143 -7.15 -3.05 4.05
N LYS A 144 -7.74 -3.27 5.23
CA LYS A 144 -9.19 -3.47 5.36
C LYS A 144 -9.98 -2.20 4.99
N THR A 145 -9.52 -1.03 5.41
CA THR A 145 -10.14 0.24 5.02
C THR A 145 -10.13 0.41 3.51
N PHE A 146 -9.00 0.17 2.84
CA PHE A 146 -8.92 0.29 1.37
C PHE A 146 -9.68 -0.81 0.62
N GLY A 147 -9.84 -1.99 1.21
CA GLY A 147 -10.78 -2.99 0.72
C GLY A 147 -12.22 -2.46 0.70
N LEU A 148 -12.66 -1.76 1.76
CA LEU A 148 -13.96 -1.10 1.79
C LEU A 148 -14.05 0.07 0.80
N VAL A 149 -12.99 0.88 0.67
CA VAL A 149 -12.92 1.94 -0.35
C VAL A 149 -13.09 1.37 -1.74
N THR A 150 -12.53 0.19 -2.04
CA THR A 150 -12.68 -0.45 -3.37
C THR A 150 -14.16 -0.73 -3.69
N PHE A 151 -14.95 -1.22 -2.72
CA PHE A 151 -16.39 -1.39 -2.92
C PHE A 151 -17.10 -0.06 -3.20
N LEU A 152 -16.71 1.01 -2.49
CA LEU A 152 -17.30 2.34 -2.67
C LEU A 152 -16.93 2.93 -4.03
N ASP A 153 -15.65 2.91 -4.39
CA ASP A 153 -15.12 3.38 -5.68
C ASP A 153 -15.87 2.73 -6.84
N ASP A 154 -15.96 1.39 -6.86
CA ASP A 154 -16.68 0.66 -7.92
C ASP A 154 -18.19 0.97 -7.91
N THR A 155 -18.77 1.19 -6.73
CA THR A 155 -20.19 1.55 -6.63
C THR A 155 -20.44 2.95 -7.20
N TYR A 156 -19.66 3.95 -6.79
CA TYR A 156 -19.88 5.35 -7.18
C TYR A 156 -19.51 5.62 -8.64
N ASP A 157 -18.44 4.98 -9.15
CA ASP A 157 -17.92 5.30 -10.48
C ASP A 157 -18.58 4.49 -11.60
N VAL A 158 -19.01 3.25 -11.31
CA VAL A 158 -19.42 2.30 -12.36
C VAL A 158 -20.91 1.96 -12.29
N HIS A 159 -21.50 1.88 -11.09
CA HIS A 159 -22.77 1.18 -10.93
C HIS A 159 -23.93 2.05 -10.45
N ALA A 160 -23.77 2.77 -9.34
CA ALA A 160 -24.85 3.49 -8.70
C ALA A 160 -25.28 4.72 -9.51
N THR A 161 -26.58 5.02 -9.48
CA THR A 161 -27.09 6.28 -9.98
C THR A 161 -26.70 7.43 -9.04
N LEU A 162 -26.76 8.67 -9.54
CA LEU A 162 -26.48 9.85 -8.72
C LEU A 162 -27.37 9.94 -7.47
N GLU A 163 -28.65 9.54 -7.58
CA GLU A 163 -29.58 9.52 -6.46
C GLU A 163 -29.17 8.50 -5.40
N GLU A 164 -28.80 7.29 -5.81
CA GLU A 164 -28.30 6.25 -4.90
C GLU A 164 -26.98 6.65 -4.25
N CYS A 165 -26.07 7.29 -4.98
CA CYS A 165 -24.84 7.88 -4.44
C CYS A 165 -25.14 8.93 -3.35
N HIS A 166 -26.11 9.82 -3.58
CA HIS A 166 -26.52 10.79 -2.56
C HIS A 166 -27.10 10.13 -1.32
N SER A 167 -28.00 9.15 -1.49
CA SER A 167 -28.57 8.40 -0.36
C SER A 167 -27.49 7.64 0.42
N PHE A 168 -26.50 7.08 -0.27
CA PHE A 168 -25.38 6.39 0.36
C PHE A 168 -24.46 7.36 1.11
N THR A 169 -24.12 8.51 0.51
CA THR A 169 -23.36 9.56 1.19
C THR A 169 -24.10 10.07 2.42
N GLU A 170 -25.42 10.24 2.34
CA GLU A 170 -26.24 10.63 3.49
C GLU A 170 -26.18 9.59 4.61
N ALA A 171 -26.28 8.30 4.29
CA ALA A 171 -26.15 7.23 5.28
C ALA A 171 -24.76 7.24 5.93
N MET A 172 -23.70 7.41 5.13
CA MET A 172 -22.32 7.54 5.61
C MET A 172 -22.13 8.72 6.57
N GLN A 173 -22.75 9.87 6.29
CA GLN A 173 -22.69 11.05 7.17
C GLN A 173 -23.40 10.83 8.51
N ARG A 174 -24.50 10.05 8.51
CA ARG A 174 -25.23 9.73 9.74
C ARG A 174 -24.49 8.67 10.59
N TRP A 175 -23.82 7.72 9.94
CA TRP A 175 -23.01 6.67 10.57
C TRP A 175 -23.78 5.84 11.61
N ASP A 176 -25.03 5.49 11.31
CA ASP A 176 -25.90 4.72 12.20
C ASP A 176 -26.66 3.61 11.45
N ASP A 177 -27.01 2.53 12.16
CA ASP A 177 -27.65 1.35 11.56
C ASP A 177 -29.02 1.66 10.94
N SER A 178 -29.75 2.67 11.44
CA SER A 178 -31.09 3.01 10.92
C SER A 178 -31.04 3.64 9.53
N ALA A 179 -29.90 4.24 9.15
CA ALA A 179 -29.68 4.78 7.82
C ALA A 179 -29.66 3.72 6.71
N VAL A 180 -29.61 2.42 7.04
CA VAL A 180 -29.78 1.37 6.03
C VAL A 180 -31.14 1.47 5.32
N SER A 181 -32.15 2.01 5.99
CA SER A 181 -33.52 2.15 5.46
C SER A 181 -33.64 3.14 4.30
N ILE A 182 -32.68 4.04 4.12
CA ILE A 182 -32.65 4.99 3.00
C ILE A 182 -31.83 4.49 1.80
N LEU A 183 -31.24 3.28 1.91
CA LEU A 183 -30.40 2.71 0.87
C LEU A 183 -31.18 1.73 -0.02
N PRO A 184 -30.79 1.58 -1.29
CA PRO A 184 -31.19 0.44 -2.11
C PRO A 184 -30.83 -0.89 -1.44
N GLU A 185 -31.66 -1.91 -1.64
CA GLU A 185 -31.51 -3.22 -1.01
C GLU A 185 -30.11 -3.83 -1.23
N TYR A 186 -29.57 -3.68 -2.45
CA TYR A 186 -28.26 -4.24 -2.80
C TYR A 186 -27.07 -3.54 -2.10
N LEU A 187 -27.22 -2.28 -1.68
CA LEU A 187 -26.20 -1.52 -0.95
C LEU A 187 -26.29 -1.65 0.57
N GLY A 188 -27.44 -2.12 1.08
CA GLY A 188 -27.68 -2.22 2.52
C GLY A 188 -26.63 -3.09 3.22
N MET A 189 -26.26 -4.22 2.62
CA MET A 189 -25.27 -5.12 3.21
C MET A 189 -23.86 -4.53 3.21
N LEU A 190 -23.47 -3.80 2.16
CA LEU A 190 -22.20 -3.07 2.11
C LEU A 190 -22.12 -2.06 3.26
N TYR A 191 -23.17 -1.25 3.46
CA TYR A 191 -23.23 -0.28 4.54
C TYR A 191 -23.13 -0.92 5.94
N ILE A 192 -23.91 -1.97 6.19
CA ILE A 192 -23.87 -2.70 7.47
C ILE A 192 -22.46 -3.26 7.74
N LYS A 193 -21.83 -3.87 6.73
CA LYS A 193 -20.48 -4.43 6.88
C LYS A 193 -19.43 -3.34 7.07
N MET A 194 -19.57 -2.16 6.46
CA MET A 194 -18.70 -1.03 6.74
C MET A 194 -18.80 -0.58 8.21
N LEU A 195 -20.00 -0.36 8.74
CA LEU A 195 -20.20 0.02 10.14
C LEU A 195 -19.58 -1.01 11.09
N SER A 196 -19.82 -2.29 10.83
CA SER A 196 -19.23 -3.39 11.61
C SER A 196 -17.70 -3.37 11.59
N ASN A 197 -17.09 -3.20 10.41
CA ASN A 197 -15.62 -3.15 10.29
C ASN A 197 -15.02 -1.95 11.04
N PHE A 198 -15.65 -0.77 10.97
CA PHE A 198 -15.18 0.38 11.73
C PHE A 198 -15.33 0.22 13.25
N LYS A 199 -16.35 -0.52 13.69
CA LYS A 199 -16.47 -0.93 15.10
C LYS A 199 -15.35 -1.90 15.49
N ASP A 200 -15.00 -2.85 14.62
CA ASP A 200 -13.88 -3.75 14.85
C ASP A 200 -12.54 -2.99 14.91
N PHE A 201 -12.34 -2.01 14.04
CA PHE A 201 -11.17 -1.11 14.09
C PHE A 201 -11.07 -0.38 15.42
N GLU A 202 -12.18 0.18 15.89
CA GLU A 202 -12.24 0.85 17.20
C GLU A 202 -11.92 -0.12 18.36
N ASN A 203 -12.33 -1.38 18.26
CA ASN A 203 -12.03 -2.42 19.25
C ASN A 203 -10.55 -2.85 19.26
N MET A 204 -9.84 -2.72 18.12
CA MET A 204 -8.40 -3.01 18.03
C MET A 204 -7.53 -1.90 18.64
N LEU A 205 -8.11 -0.73 18.94
CA LEU A 205 -7.40 0.41 19.50
C LEU A 205 -7.37 0.39 21.03
N LYS A 206 -6.26 0.86 21.61
CA LYS A 206 -6.15 1.09 23.05
C LYS A 206 -7.14 2.19 23.46
N PRO A 207 -7.60 2.24 24.72
CA PRO A 207 -8.57 3.25 25.16
C PRO A 207 -8.19 4.70 24.82
N HIS A 208 -6.91 5.06 24.98
CA HIS A 208 -6.41 6.40 24.66
C HIS A 208 -6.20 6.65 23.15
N GLU A 209 -6.36 5.64 22.30
CA GLU A 209 -6.25 5.76 20.83
C GLU A 209 -7.65 5.87 20.18
N LYS A 210 -8.73 5.47 20.87
CA LYS A 210 -10.08 5.37 20.29
C LYS A 210 -10.63 6.69 19.75
N TYR A 211 -10.22 7.82 20.30
CA TYR A 211 -10.62 9.14 19.79
C TYR A 211 -10.26 9.33 18.30
N ARG A 212 -9.24 8.61 17.78
CA ARG A 212 -8.85 8.67 16.37
C ARG A 212 -9.95 8.16 15.44
N MET A 213 -10.86 7.32 15.92
CA MET A 213 -11.94 6.79 15.11
C MET A 213 -12.97 7.85 14.72
N SER A 214 -13.19 8.89 15.52
CA SER A 214 -14.08 9.97 15.09
C SER A 214 -13.51 10.72 13.89
N TYR A 215 -12.20 10.96 13.87
CA TYR A 215 -11.49 11.53 12.73
C TYR A 215 -11.51 10.59 11.52
N ALA A 216 -11.23 9.30 11.72
CA ALA A 216 -11.25 8.32 10.65
C ALA A 216 -12.63 8.21 9.99
N LYS A 217 -13.71 8.15 10.80
CA LYS A 217 -15.10 8.17 10.30
C LYS A 217 -15.38 9.43 9.51
N LYS A 218 -15.03 10.60 10.05
CA LYS A 218 -15.22 11.91 9.38
C LYS A 218 -14.45 12.05 8.06
N THR A 219 -13.25 11.47 7.95
CA THR A 219 -12.48 11.50 6.70
C THR A 219 -13.03 10.51 5.67
N PHE A 220 -13.66 9.43 6.13
CA PHE A 220 -14.19 8.38 5.26
C PHE A 220 -15.62 8.67 4.76
N SER A 221 -16.42 9.42 5.55
CA SER A 221 -17.76 9.92 5.20
C SER A 221 -17.71 11.21 4.38
#